data_AF-A0A6J0Z1P2-F1
#
_entry.id   AF-A0A6J0Z1P2-F1
#
_cell.length_a   1.000
_cell.length_b   1.000
_cell.length_c   1.000
_cell.angle_alpha   90.00
_cell.angle_beta   90.00
_cell.angle_gamma   90.00
#
_symmetry.space_group_name_H-M   'P 1'
#
loop_
_entity.id
_entity.type
_entity.pdbx_description
1 polymer ?
#
loop_
_entity_poly.entity_id
_entity_poly.type
_entity_poly.pdbx_seq_one_letter_code
_entity_poly.pdbx_strand_id
1 'polypeptide(L)'
;MNMTAYNKGRLQSSFWIVDKQHVYIGSAGLDWRSLGQMKELGVIFYNCSCLVLDLQRIFALYSSLKFKNRVPQTWSKRLYGVYDNEKKLQLQLNETKSQAFVSNSPKLFCPKNRSFDIDAIYSVIDDAKQYVYIAVMDYLPISSTSTKRTYWPDLDGKIREALVLRSVKVRLLISFWKETDPLTFNFISSLKAICTEIANCSLKVKFFDLERENACITKEQRNHTFPRLNRNKYMVTDGAAYIGNFDWVGNDFTQNAGTGLVINQADVRNNTSIIKQLKDVFERDWYSPYARTLHL
;
A
#
# COMPACT_ATOMS: atom_id res chain seq x y z
N MET A 1 0.60 -21.08 2.59
CA MET A 1 1.81 -21.04 3.44
C MET A 1 1.35 -20.79 4.87
N ASN A 2 1.77 -21.60 5.83
CA ASN A 2 1.46 -21.34 7.24
C ASN A 2 2.47 -20.35 7.81
N MET A 3 2.09 -19.08 7.85
CA MET A 3 2.93 -17.98 8.35
C MET A 3 3.24 -18.10 9.84
N THR A 4 2.36 -18.74 10.60
CA THR A 4 2.51 -18.90 12.05
C THR A 4 3.76 -19.68 12.42
N ALA A 5 4.19 -20.62 11.56
CA ALA A 5 5.40 -21.41 11.75
C ALA A 5 6.70 -20.58 11.63
N TYR A 6 6.65 -19.39 11.02
CA TYR A 6 7.84 -18.57 10.77
C TYR A 6 7.95 -17.40 11.74
N ASN A 7 6.93 -16.54 11.77
CA ASN A 7 6.98 -15.27 12.49
C ASN A 7 5.60 -14.82 13.01
N LYS A 8 4.62 -15.74 13.09
CA LYS A 8 3.26 -15.44 13.56
C LYS A 8 2.49 -14.40 12.72
N GLY A 9 2.98 -14.07 11.52
CA GLY A 9 2.32 -13.17 10.58
C GLY A 9 1.20 -13.82 9.77
N ARG A 10 0.77 -13.14 8.71
CA ARG A 10 -0.27 -13.60 7.76
C ARG A 10 0.18 -13.40 6.32
N LEU A 11 -0.35 -14.19 5.39
CA LEU A 11 -0.19 -13.97 3.96
C LEU A 11 -1.31 -13.02 3.51
N GLN A 12 -0.95 -11.79 3.16
CA GLN A 12 -1.86 -10.75 2.66
C GLN A 12 -1.57 -10.38 1.20
N SER A 13 -0.57 -11.01 0.57
CA SER A 13 -0.24 -10.77 -0.83
C SER A 13 -1.44 -11.01 -1.74
N SER A 14 -1.76 -10.03 -2.59
CA SER A 14 -2.81 -10.13 -3.60
C SER A 14 -2.34 -9.66 -4.97
N PHE A 15 -2.07 -10.63 -5.83
CA PHE A 15 -1.80 -10.46 -7.25
C PHE A 15 -2.24 -11.72 -8.00
N TRP A 16 -2.64 -11.58 -9.26
CA TRP A 16 -3.11 -12.69 -10.09
C TRP A 16 -2.27 -12.76 -11.35
N ILE A 17 -1.82 -13.96 -11.71
CA ILE A 17 -1.06 -14.19 -12.94
C ILE A 17 -1.92 -15.04 -13.86
N VAL A 18 -2.20 -14.53 -15.07
CA VAL A 18 -3.08 -15.18 -16.05
C VAL A 18 -2.29 -15.46 -17.32
N ASP A 19 -2.32 -16.71 -17.77
CA ASP A 19 -1.70 -17.22 -19.00
C ASP A 19 -0.21 -16.87 -19.19
N LYS A 20 0.48 -16.57 -18.09
CA LYS A 20 1.86 -16.06 -18.09
C LYS A 20 2.05 -14.75 -18.89
N GLN A 21 0.96 -14.00 -19.15
CA GLN A 21 0.96 -12.79 -19.97
C GLN A 21 0.38 -11.59 -19.24
N HIS A 22 -0.64 -11.80 -18.41
CA HIS A 22 -1.36 -10.72 -17.73
C HIS A 22 -1.14 -10.80 -16.23
N VAL A 23 -1.13 -9.65 -15.58
CA VAL A 23 -1.05 -9.59 -14.13
C VAL A 23 -1.94 -8.49 -13.55
N TYR A 24 -2.69 -8.86 -12.50
CA TYR A 24 -3.32 -7.91 -11.59
C TYR A 24 -2.48 -7.81 -10.32
N ILE A 25 -2.32 -6.61 -9.76
CA ILE A 25 -1.78 -6.41 -8.41
C ILE A 25 -2.52 -5.25 -7.74
N GLY A 26 -2.89 -5.43 -6.47
CA GLY A 26 -3.66 -4.44 -5.74
C GLY A 26 -4.21 -4.97 -4.43
N SER A 27 -5.20 -4.26 -3.90
CA SER A 27 -5.79 -4.55 -2.59
C SER A 27 -6.86 -5.64 -2.63
N ALA A 28 -7.58 -5.80 -3.77
CA ALA A 28 -8.64 -6.79 -3.89
C ALA A 28 -8.10 -8.23 -3.83
N GLY A 29 -8.63 -9.05 -2.93
CA GLY A 29 -8.44 -10.50 -2.92
C GLY A 29 -9.39 -11.23 -3.88
N LEU A 30 -9.22 -12.56 -4.02
CA LEU A 30 -10.18 -13.44 -4.68
C LEU A 30 -11.30 -13.88 -3.73
N ASP A 31 -11.93 -12.91 -3.08
CA ASP A 31 -13.11 -13.14 -2.27
C ASP A 31 -14.27 -12.25 -2.74
N TRP A 32 -15.49 -12.78 -2.67
CA TRP A 32 -16.67 -12.10 -3.19
C TRP A 32 -16.91 -10.73 -2.53
N ARG A 33 -16.39 -10.49 -1.32
CA ARG A 33 -16.56 -9.23 -0.60
C ARG A 33 -15.63 -8.17 -1.18
N SER A 34 -14.36 -8.49 -1.43
CA SER A 34 -13.45 -7.62 -2.17
C SER A 34 -13.96 -7.27 -3.57
N LEU A 35 -14.67 -8.18 -4.25
CA LEU A 35 -15.17 -7.93 -5.60
C LEU A 35 -16.54 -7.23 -5.67
N GLY A 36 -17.39 -7.37 -4.65
CA GLY A 36 -18.79 -6.93 -4.71
C GLY A 36 -19.24 -5.94 -3.63
N GLN A 37 -18.48 -5.77 -2.54
CA GLN A 37 -18.93 -4.99 -1.37
C GLN A 37 -17.89 -3.99 -0.86
N MET A 38 -16.60 -4.26 -1.08
CA MET A 38 -15.51 -3.41 -0.62
C MET A 38 -15.00 -2.53 -1.75
N LYS A 39 -14.56 -1.32 -1.40
CA LYS A 39 -13.86 -0.44 -2.32
C LYS A 39 -12.38 -0.79 -2.29
N GLU A 40 -11.97 -1.52 -3.32
CA GLU A 40 -10.58 -1.92 -3.55
C GLU A 40 -9.97 -1.11 -4.70
N LEU A 41 -8.65 -1.19 -4.85
CA LEU A 41 -7.88 -0.58 -5.93
C LEU A 41 -6.72 -1.48 -6.33
N GLY A 42 -6.47 -1.56 -7.63
CA GLY A 42 -5.31 -2.24 -8.20
C GLY A 42 -5.09 -1.85 -9.66
N VAL A 43 -4.07 -2.43 -10.25
CA VAL A 43 -3.69 -2.21 -11.65
C VAL A 43 -3.59 -3.53 -12.37
N ILE A 44 -3.96 -3.53 -13.65
CA ILE A 44 -3.85 -4.69 -14.54
C ILE A 44 -2.85 -4.35 -15.64
N PHE A 45 -1.85 -5.21 -15.81
CA PHE A 45 -0.91 -5.17 -16.91
C PHE A 45 -1.30 -6.25 -17.91
N TYR A 46 -1.59 -5.84 -19.14
CA TYR A 46 -1.82 -6.76 -20.24
C TYR A 46 -0.54 -7.00 -21.04
N ASN A 47 -0.29 -8.25 -21.43
CA ASN A 47 0.84 -8.66 -22.27
C ASN A 47 2.21 -8.17 -21.74
N CYS A 48 2.44 -8.31 -20.44
CA CYS A 48 3.67 -7.90 -19.78
C CYS A 48 4.41 -9.12 -19.19
N SER A 49 4.94 -9.95 -20.07
CA SER A 49 5.64 -11.20 -19.69
C SER A 49 6.83 -10.95 -18.76
N CYS A 50 7.52 -9.80 -18.89
CA CYS A 50 8.64 -9.43 -18.01
C CYS A 50 8.21 -9.24 -16.55
N LEU A 51 7.11 -8.50 -16.31
CA LEU A 51 6.56 -8.29 -14.97
C LEU A 51 5.97 -9.58 -14.41
N VAL A 52 5.27 -10.34 -15.27
CA VAL A 52 4.75 -11.66 -14.92
C VAL A 52 5.85 -12.60 -14.46
N LEU A 53 6.98 -12.65 -15.16
CA LEU A 53 8.12 -13.49 -14.77
C LEU A 53 8.60 -13.16 -13.35
N ASP A 54 8.67 -11.87 -13.01
CA ASP A 54 9.16 -11.47 -11.70
C ASP A 54 8.17 -11.78 -10.57
N LEU A 55 6.86 -11.56 -10.80
CA LEU A 55 5.81 -11.94 -9.86
C LEU A 55 5.66 -13.47 -9.73
N GLN A 56 5.92 -14.23 -10.80
CA GLN A 56 6.01 -15.70 -10.72
C GLN A 56 7.10 -16.15 -9.77
N ARG A 57 8.21 -15.42 -9.64
CA ARG A 57 9.27 -15.75 -8.66
C ARG A 57 8.81 -15.53 -7.23
N ILE A 58 8.02 -14.48 -6.97
CA ILE A 58 7.38 -14.28 -5.65
C ILE A 58 6.37 -15.40 -5.36
N PHE A 59 5.52 -15.75 -6.33
CA PHE A 59 4.58 -16.86 -6.18
C PHE A 59 5.31 -18.19 -5.90
N ALA A 60 6.38 -18.48 -6.65
CA ALA A 60 7.20 -19.66 -6.44
C ALA A 60 7.89 -19.66 -5.08
N LEU A 61 8.30 -18.48 -4.58
CA LEU A 61 8.85 -18.32 -3.25
C LEU A 61 7.84 -18.75 -2.18
N TYR A 62 6.64 -18.16 -2.18
CA TYR A 62 5.59 -18.51 -1.22
C TYR A 62 5.19 -19.99 -1.33
N SER A 63 5.12 -20.51 -2.55
CA SER A 63 4.81 -21.92 -2.81
C SER A 63 5.89 -22.85 -2.23
N SER A 64 7.17 -22.48 -2.36
CA SER A 64 8.29 -23.27 -1.83
C SER A 64 8.31 -23.38 -0.30
N LEU A 65 7.61 -22.47 0.39
CA LEU A 65 7.47 -22.44 1.84
C LEU A 65 6.21 -23.18 2.35
N LYS A 66 5.33 -23.67 1.46
CA LYS A 66 4.03 -24.26 1.84
C LYS A 66 4.15 -25.41 2.85
N PHE A 67 5.17 -26.23 2.72
CA PHE A 67 5.40 -27.43 3.54
C PHE A 67 6.70 -27.37 4.37
N LYS A 68 7.23 -26.16 4.57
CA LYS A 68 8.40 -25.94 5.41
C LYS A 68 7.98 -25.34 6.75
N ASN A 69 8.80 -25.59 7.77
CA ASN A 69 8.65 -25.01 9.11
C ASN A 69 9.77 -24.00 9.44
N ARG A 70 10.72 -23.83 8.53
CA ARG A 70 11.83 -22.87 8.65
C ARG A 70 12.22 -22.31 7.29
N VAL A 71 12.62 -21.04 7.30
CA VAL A 71 13.10 -20.35 6.10
C VAL A 71 14.46 -20.93 5.73
N PRO A 72 14.71 -21.24 4.45
CA PRO A 72 16.01 -21.74 4.03
C PRO A 72 17.09 -20.67 4.27
N GLN A 73 18.28 -21.12 4.67
CA GLN A 73 19.45 -20.23 4.84
C GLN A 73 19.84 -19.55 3.52
N THR A 74 19.59 -20.22 2.39
CA THR A 74 19.86 -19.69 1.06
C THR A 74 18.67 -19.92 0.13
N TRP A 75 18.37 -18.93 -0.70
CA TRP A 75 17.33 -19.02 -1.72
C TRP A 75 17.93 -19.50 -3.05
N SER A 76 17.16 -20.31 -3.79
CA SER A 76 17.53 -20.66 -5.17
C SER A 76 17.62 -19.39 -6.02
N LYS A 77 18.61 -19.31 -6.92
CA LYS A 77 18.75 -18.21 -7.89
C LYS A 77 17.49 -17.97 -8.71
N ARG A 78 16.65 -19.01 -8.91
CA ARG A 78 15.35 -18.91 -9.60
C ARG A 78 14.33 -18.05 -8.87
N LEU A 79 14.55 -17.73 -7.59
CA LEU A 79 13.66 -16.93 -6.75
C LEU A 79 14.17 -15.49 -6.56
N TYR A 80 15.38 -15.16 -7.03
CA TYR A 80 15.93 -13.80 -6.92
C TYR A 80 15.06 -12.80 -7.68
N GLY A 81 15.02 -11.55 -7.24
CA GLY A 81 14.31 -10.52 -8.00
C GLY A 81 14.93 -10.31 -9.38
N VAL A 82 14.08 -10.07 -10.38
CA VAL A 82 14.52 -9.68 -11.73
C VAL A 82 14.78 -8.17 -11.78
N TYR A 83 13.91 -7.42 -11.11
CA TYR A 83 13.93 -5.97 -11.02
C TYR A 83 13.86 -5.53 -9.56
N ASP A 84 14.45 -4.38 -9.27
CA ASP A 84 14.47 -3.73 -7.96
C ASP A 84 14.49 -2.21 -8.14
N ASN A 85 14.64 -1.47 -7.05
CA ASN A 85 14.67 -0.01 -7.07
C ASN A 85 15.87 0.58 -7.84
N GLU A 86 16.97 -0.16 -8.02
CA GLU A 86 18.13 0.29 -8.79
C GLU A 86 18.00 -0.11 -10.26
N LYS A 87 17.60 -1.36 -10.52
CA LYS A 87 17.37 -1.92 -11.85
C LYS A 87 15.88 -2.10 -12.11
N LYS A 88 15.22 -0.99 -12.46
CA LYS A 88 13.78 -0.96 -12.77
C LYS A 88 13.49 -1.51 -14.18
N LEU A 89 12.39 -2.25 -14.33
CA LEU A 89 11.87 -2.67 -15.64
C LEU A 89 11.47 -1.43 -16.43
N GLN A 90 12.00 -1.27 -17.65
CA GLN A 90 11.55 -0.23 -18.58
C GLN A 90 10.37 -0.76 -19.40
N LEU A 91 9.30 0.01 -19.50
CA LEU A 91 8.13 -0.33 -20.29
C LEU A 91 7.37 0.91 -20.77
N GLN A 92 6.38 0.72 -21.63
CA GLN A 92 5.46 1.76 -22.05
C GLN A 92 4.05 1.41 -21.57
N LEU A 93 3.45 2.29 -20.77
CA LEU A 93 2.11 2.11 -20.20
C LEU A 93 1.23 3.24 -20.70
N ASN A 94 0.16 2.90 -21.42
CA ASN A 94 -0.75 3.85 -22.04
C ASN A 94 0.02 4.97 -22.76
N GLU A 95 0.93 4.57 -23.65
CA GLU A 95 1.81 5.45 -24.45
C GLU A 95 2.86 6.24 -23.64
N THR A 96 2.86 6.12 -22.32
CA THR A 96 3.79 6.84 -21.42
C THR A 96 4.99 5.96 -21.07
N LYS A 97 6.21 6.49 -21.28
CA LYS A 97 7.45 5.83 -20.84
C LYS A 97 7.44 5.68 -19.33
N SER A 98 7.57 4.44 -18.87
CA SER A 98 7.36 4.05 -17.50
C SER A 98 8.47 3.12 -17.02
N GLN A 99 8.74 3.16 -15.74
CA GLN A 99 9.60 2.20 -15.06
C GLN A 99 8.80 1.52 -13.96
N ALA A 100 9.03 0.23 -13.73
CA ALA A 100 8.34 -0.48 -12.67
C ALA A 100 9.24 -1.52 -11.99
N PHE A 101 8.93 -1.82 -10.73
CA PHE A 101 9.50 -2.97 -10.03
C PHE A 101 8.55 -3.43 -8.93
N VAL A 102 8.67 -4.68 -8.52
CA VAL A 102 7.84 -5.27 -7.46
C VAL A 102 8.67 -5.56 -6.22
N SER A 103 8.10 -5.23 -5.07
CA SER A 103 8.69 -5.38 -3.76
C SER A 103 8.03 -6.52 -2.98
N ASN A 104 8.70 -6.97 -1.92
CA ASN A 104 8.20 -8.08 -1.11
C ASN A 104 8.50 -7.89 0.38
N SER A 105 7.61 -8.43 1.21
CA SER A 105 7.75 -8.46 2.66
C SER A 105 7.41 -9.83 3.25
N PRO A 106 7.79 -10.08 4.50
CA PRO A 106 8.70 -9.29 5.32
C PRO A 106 10.16 -9.55 4.88
N LYS A 107 11.12 -8.86 5.50
CA LYS A 107 12.56 -9.03 5.20
C LYS A 107 13.02 -10.49 5.19
N LEU A 108 12.40 -11.31 6.06
CA LEU A 108 12.63 -12.74 6.16
C LEU A 108 12.36 -13.51 4.85
N PHE A 109 11.47 -13.02 3.99
CA PHE A 109 11.10 -13.67 2.72
C PHE A 109 11.62 -12.93 1.49
N CYS A 110 12.68 -12.15 1.62
CA CYS A 110 13.24 -11.43 0.49
C CYS A 110 14.55 -12.08 0.02
N PRO A 111 14.56 -12.71 -1.16
CA PRO A 111 15.79 -13.18 -1.77
C PRO A 111 16.67 -12.02 -2.26
N LYS A 112 17.86 -12.35 -2.77
CA LYS A 112 18.75 -11.35 -3.37
C LYS A 112 18.07 -10.59 -4.51
N ASN A 113 18.47 -9.32 -4.69
CA ASN A 113 18.04 -8.40 -5.75
C ASN A 113 16.52 -8.16 -5.77
N ARG A 114 15.87 -8.21 -4.60
CA ARG A 114 14.46 -7.87 -4.42
C ARG A 114 14.37 -6.71 -3.44
N SER A 115 13.60 -5.69 -3.79
CA SER A 115 13.30 -4.59 -2.89
C SER A 115 12.33 -5.02 -1.78
N PHE A 116 12.56 -4.54 -0.55
CA PHE A 116 11.58 -4.65 0.52
C PHE A 116 10.43 -3.65 0.29
N ASP A 117 9.20 -3.96 0.71
CA ASP A 117 8.09 -3.02 0.50
C ASP A 117 8.32 -1.68 1.21
N ILE A 118 8.92 -1.72 2.41
CA ILE A 118 9.23 -0.51 3.17
C ILE A 118 10.21 0.41 2.41
N ASP A 119 11.28 -0.16 1.86
CA ASP A 119 12.28 0.57 1.08
C ASP A 119 11.69 1.08 -0.25
N ALA A 120 10.77 0.32 -0.85
CA ALA A 120 10.06 0.73 -2.04
C ALA A 120 9.18 1.97 -1.76
N ILE A 121 8.44 1.98 -0.64
CA ILE A 121 7.67 3.15 -0.22
C ILE A 121 8.58 4.33 0.10
N TYR A 122 9.70 4.10 0.80
CA TYR A 122 10.70 5.14 1.07
C TYR A 122 11.20 5.79 -0.20
N SER A 123 11.59 4.99 -1.21
CA SER A 123 12.07 5.51 -2.49
C SER A 123 11.05 6.44 -3.16
N VAL A 124 9.76 6.09 -3.11
CA VAL A 124 8.69 6.92 -3.70
C VAL A 124 8.48 8.22 -2.92
N ILE A 125 8.56 8.19 -1.58
CA ILE A 125 8.46 9.39 -0.74
C ILE A 125 9.67 10.30 -0.94
N ASP A 126 10.88 9.74 -0.97
CA ASP A 126 12.14 10.47 -1.07
C ASP A 126 12.28 11.15 -2.46
N ASP A 127 11.80 10.49 -3.52
CA ASP A 127 11.80 11.05 -4.88
C ASP A 127 10.77 12.18 -5.07
N ALA A 128 9.67 12.20 -4.31
CA ALA A 128 8.60 13.19 -4.44
C ALA A 128 9.11 14.62 -4.25
N LYS A 129 8.67 15.55 -5.13
CA LYS A 129 9.07 16.96 -5.09
C LYS A 129 7.92 17.89 -4.74
N GLN A 130 6.68 17.53 -5.07
CA GLN A 130 5.55 18.43 -4.91
C GLN A 130 4.52 17.91 -3.90
N TYR A 131 4.17 16.64 -3.99
CA TYR A 131 3.15 16.06 -3.13
C TYR A 131 3.30 14.56 -2.92
N VAL A 132 2.73 14.08 -1.81
CA VAL A 132 2.57 12.67 -1.48
C VAL A 132 1.13 12.47 -1.00
N TYR A 133 0.33 11.77 -1.79
CA TYR A 133 -1.07 11.44 -1.47
C TYR A 133 -1.16 9.97 -1.11
N ILE A 134 -1.65 9.66 0.09
CA ILE A 134 -1.66 8.31 0.67
C ILE A 134 -3.11 7.93 0.98
N ALA A 135 -3.56 6.79 0.49
CA ALA A 135 -4.86 6.22 0.80
C ALA A 135 -4.69 4.78 1.32
N VAL A 136 -5.13 4.57 2.57
CA VAL A 136 -4.97 3.32 3.32
C VAL A 136 -6.23 3.00 4.12
N MET A 137 -6.41 1.75 4.52
CA MET A 137 -7.47 1.39 5.47
C MET A 137 -7.09 1.89 6.86
N ASP A 138 -5.93 1.45 7.36
CA ASP A 138 -5.45 1.80 8.69
C ASP A 138 -4.07 2.51 8.63
N TYR A 139 -3.91 3.50 9.51
CA TYR A 139 -2.65 4.20 9.77
C TYR A 139 -2.33 4.09 11.26
N LEU A 140 -1.32 3.30 11.60
CA LEU A 140 -0.94 3.08 12.99
C LEU A 140 0.56 2.78 13.09
N PRO A 141 1.41 3.77 13.43
CA PRO A 141 2.85 3.63 13.66
C PRO A 141 3.25 2.78 14.88
N ILE A 142 2.62 1.61 15.05
CA ILE A 142 2.84 0.64 16.11
C ILE A 142 3.00 -0.74 15.48
N SER A 143 3.92 -1.53 16.02
CA SER A 143 3.95 -2.98 15.86
C SER A 143 3.55 -3.64 17.17
N SER A 144 2.57 -4.54 17.13
CA SER A 144 1.98 -5.22 18.27
C SER A 144 2.16 -6.73 18.18
N THR A 145 2.58 -7.36 19.26
CA THR A 145 2.48 -8.80 19.45
C THR A 145 1.32 -9.09 20.42
N SER A 146 1.03 -10.36 20.69
CA SER A 146 0.01 -10.74 21.67
C SER A 146 0.26 -10.19 23.08
N THR A 147 1.51 -9.82 23.41
CA THR A 147 1.90 -9.40 24.77
C THR A 147 2.53 -8.02 24.85
N LYS A 148 2.90 -7.39 23.73
CA LYS A 148 3.65 -6.13 23.73
C LYS A 148 3.32 -5.27 22.51
N ARG A 149 3.05 -3.98 22.74
CA ARG A 149 3.03 -2.94 21.71
C ARG A 149 4.38 -2.21 21.70
N THR A 150 4.92 -1.96 20.52
CA THR A 150 6.17 -1.22 20.30
C THR A 150 5.96 -0.14 19.24
N TYR A 151 6.51 1.05 19.49
CA TYR A 151 6.49 2.12 18.50
C TYR A 151 7.30 1.71 17.26
N TRP A 152 6.74 1.95 16.08
CA TRP A 152 7.34 1.62 14.78
C TRP A 152 7.38 2.90 13.93
N PRO A 153 8.50 3.65 13.96
CA PRO A 153 8.58 5.01 13.42
C PRO A 153 8.75 5.09 11.91
N ASP A 154 8.94 3.97 11.22
CA ASP A 154 9.41 3.90 9.84
C ASP A 154 8.67 4.82 8.85
N LEU A 155 7.41 4.50 8.49
CA LEU A 155 6.63 5.31 7.54
C LEU A 155 6.21 6.68 8.10
N ASP A 156 5.91 6.75 9.39
CA ASP A 156 5.53 8.00 10.08
C ASP A 156 6.67 9.01 10.06
N GLY A 157 7.89 8.55 10.36
CA GLY A 157 9.11 9.32 10.31
C GLY A 157 9.39 9.85 8.90
N LYS A 158 9.18 9.04 7.86
CA LYS A 158 9.31 9.48 6.47
C LYS A 158 8.29 10.54 6.06
N ILE A 159 7.05 10.45 6.53
CA ILE A 159 6.07 11.52 6.33
C ILE A 159 6.53 12.81 7.01
N ARG A 160 7.00 12.72 8.27
CA ARG A 160 7.52 13.88 9.02
C ARG A 160 8.71 14.53 8.31
N GLU A 161 9.65 13.71 7.83
CA GLU A 161 10.82 14.17 7.07
C GLU A 161 10.40 14.94 5.81
N ALA A 162 9.47 14.37 5.02
CA ALA A 162 8.97 15.00 3.80
C ALA A 162 8.27 16.34 4.06
N LEU A 163 7.49 16.43 5.14
CA LEU A 163 6.79 17.65 5.55
C LEU A 163 7.75 18.75 6.02
N VAL A 164 8.68 18.40 6.91
CA VAL A 164 9.51 19.37 7.63
C VAL A 164 10.74 19.79 6.83
N LEU A 165 11.45 18.83 6.23
CA LEU A 165 12.75 19.09 5.61
C LEU A 165 12.65 19.41 4.12
N ARG A 166 11.56 19.00 3.46
CA ARG A 166 11.39 19.13 2.00
C ARG A 166 10.16 19.93 1.59
N SER A 167 9.33 20.36 2.55
CA SER A 167 8.08 21.11 2.31
C SER A 167 7.15 20.44 1.28
N VAL A 168 7.15 19.11 1.24
CA VAL A 168 6.29 18.34 0.33
C VAL A 168 4.86 18.30 0.87
N LYS A 169 3.86 18.50 0.01
CA LYS A 169 2.45 18.51 0.42
C LYS A 169 1.95 17.09 0.66
N VAL A 170 1.53 16.77 1.87
CA VAL A 170 1.02 15.43 2.22
C VAL A 170 -0.49 15.46 2.42
N ARG A 171 -1.20 14.54 1.77
CA ARG A 171 -2.62 14.25 2.02
C ARG A 171 -2.77 12.80 2.44
N LEU A 172 -3.30 12.55 3.64
CA LEU A 172 -3.66 11.21 4.10
C LEU A 172 -5.17 11.02 4.09
N LEU A 173 -5.62 10.02 3.36
CA LEU A 173 -7.00 9.55 3.35
C LEU A 173 -7.05 8.17 4.02
N ILE A 174 -7.61 8.12 5.24
CA ILE A 174 -7.62 6.92 6.08
C ILE A 174 -9.06 6.43 6.17
N SER A 175 -9.30 5.13 6.10
CA SER A 175 -10.67 4.63 6.21
C SER A 175 -11.15 4.71 7.67
N PHE A 176 -12.41 5.09 7.87
CA PHE A 176 -13.02 5.17 9.19
C PHE A 176 -14.10 4.12 9.31
N TRP A 177 -13.91 3.23 10.27
CA TRP A 177 -14.74 2.05 10.47
C TRP A 177 -14.71 1.66 11.96
N LYS A 178 -15.60 0.75 12.37
CA LYS A 178 -15.83 0.43 13.78
C LYS A 178 -14.57 -0.05 14.53
N GLU A 179 -13.65 -0.72 13.84
CA GLU A 179 -12.43 -1.27 14.41
C GLU A 179 -11.19 -0.36 14.24
N THR A 180 -11.34 0.88 13.76
CA THR A 180 -10.23 1.85 13.73
C THR A 180 -9.63 2.03 15.13
N ASP A 181 -8.33 1.76 15.30
CA ASP A 181 -7.66 1.87 16.61
C ASP A 181 -7.67 3.34 17.07
N PRO A 182 -8.11 3.65 18.31
CA PRO A 182 -8.16 5.03 18.82
C PRO A 182 -6.81 5.76 18.78
N LEU A 183 -5.68 5.03 18.85
CA LEU A 183 -4.36 5.64 18.76
C LEU A 183 -4.08 6.24 17.39
N THR A 184 -4.76 5.80 16.32
CA THR A 184 -4.68 6.45 15.00
C THR A 184 -4.94 7.95 15.12
N PHE A 185 -5.96 8.36 15.90
CA PHE A 185 -6.26 9.78 16.10
C PHE A 185 -5.12 10.52 16.80
N ASN A 186 -4.51 9.93 17.82
CA ASN A 186 -3.38 10.52 18.55
C ASN A 186 -2.15 10.70 17.64
N PHE A 187 -1.82 9.71 16.81
CA PHE A 187 -0.71 9.83 15.86
C PHE A 187 -1.00 10.88 14.77
N ILE A 188 -2.23 10.96 14.28
CA ILE A 188 -2.64 12.01 13.34
C ILE A 188 -2.56 13.40 13.98
N SER A 189 -3.00 13.57 15.23
CA SER A 189 -2.86 14.83 15.97
C SER A 189 -1.39 15.20 16.16
N SER A 190 -0.53 14.23 16.49
CA SER A 190 0.93 14.44 16.55
C SER A 190 1.52 14.89 15.22
N LEU A 191 1.11 14.28 14.09
CA LEU A 191 1.57 14.69 12.76
C LEU A 191 1.10 16.11 12.41
N LYS A 192 -0.17 16.44 12.70
CA LYS A 192 -0.72 17.79 12.48
C LYS A 192 0.04 18.84 13.29
N ALA A 193 0.36 18.54 14.55
CA ALA A 193 1.03 19.46 15.46
C ALA A 193 2.41 19.91 14.96
N ILE A 194 3.14 19.05 14.21
CA ILE A 194 4.44 19.42 13.62
C ILE A 194 4.32 20.63 12.68
N CYS A 195 3.24 20.72 11.90
CA CYS A 195 3.10 21.79 10.93
C CYS A 195 2.67 23.14 11.53
N THR A 196 2.40 23.22 12.84
CA THR A 196 1.83 24.43 13.47
C THR A 196 2.77 25.63 13.41
N GLU A 197 4.06 25.39 13.64
CA GLU A 197 5.09 26.45 13.74
C GLU A 197 6.03 26.49 12.51
N ILE A 198 5.77 25.66 11.50
CA ILE A 198 6.65 25.50 10.34
C ILE A 198 5.99 26.15 9.13
N ALA A 199 6.59 27.27 8.69
CA ALA A 199 6.19 27.93 7.45
C ALA A 199 6.25 26.93 6.27
N ASN A 200 5.23 26.96 5.41
CA ASN A 200 5.09 26.08 4.24
C ASN A 200 4.91 24.58 4.54
N CYS A 201 4.65 24.17 5.79
CA CYS A 201 4.27 22.79 6.10
C CYS A 201 2.82 22.53 5.67
N SER A 202 2.59 21.50 4.85
CA SER A 202 1.26 21.24 4.27
C SER A 202 0.84 19.78 4.49
N LEU A 203 0.25 19.52 5.65
CA LEU A 203 -0.38 18.25 5.98
C LEU A 203 -1.90 18.42 6.03
N LYS A 204 -2.62 17.60 5.27
CA LYS A 204 -4.08 17.45 5.40
C LYS A 204 -4.44 15.99 5.61
N VAL A 205 -5.34 15.72 6.53
CA VAL A 205 -5.82 14.37 6.83
C VAL A 205 -7.34 14.35 6.79
N LYS A 206 -7.90 13.37 6.08
CA LYS A 206 -9.33 13.08 6.04
C LYS A 206 -9.59 11.61 6.34
N PHE A 207 -10.75 11.36 6.91
CA PHE A 207 -11.28 10.05 7.19
C PHE A 207 -12.38 9.71 6.19
N PHE A 208 -12.32 8.52 5.61
CA PHE A 208 -13.22 8.04 4.57
C PHE A 208 -14.23 7.06 5.16
N ASP A 209 -15.49 7.49 5.27
CA ASP A 209 -16.58 6.77 5.94
C ASP A 209 -17.63 6.34 4.90
N LEU A 210 -17.61 5.05 4.53
CA LEU A 210 -18.60 4.44 3.63
C LEU A 210 -19.83 3.90 4.37
N GLU A 211 -19.78 3.74 5.69
CA GLU A 211 -20.92 3.22 6.46
C GLU A 211 -22.11 4.20 6.44
N ARG A 212 -21.89 5.46 6.11
CA ARG A 212 -22.96 6.43 5.85
C ARG A 212 -23.92 6.05 4.72
N GLU A 213 -23.50 5.22 3.76
CA GLU A 213 -24.45 4.66 2.78
C GLU A 213 -25.51 3.78 3.44
N ASN A 214 -25.20 3.20 4.60
CA ASN A 214 -26.11 2.37 5.39
C ASN A 214 -26.99 3.21 6.34
N ALA A 215 -26.98 4.55 6.23
CA ALA A 215 -27.83 5.43 7.04
C ALA A 215 -29.33 5.08 6.91
N CYS A 216 -29.75 4.57 5.75
CA CYS A 216 -31.14 4.16 5.47
C CYS A 216 -31.46 2.69 5.80
N ILE A 217 -30.50 1.93 6.35
CA ILE A 217 -30.69 0.52 6.72
C ILE A 217 -31.09 0.42 8.20
N THR A 218 -32.11 -0.37 8.52
CA THR A 218 -32.61 -0.59 9.89
C THR A 218 -31.52 -1.17 10.81
N LYS A 219 -31.58 -0.89 12.12
CA LYS A 219 -30.58 -1.34 13.10
C LYS A 219 -30.40 -2.88 13.12
N GLU A 220 -31.46 -3.65 12.90
CA GLU A 220 -31.38 -5.12 12.79
C GLU A 220 -30.60 -5.56 11.54
N GLN A 221 -30.87 -4.95 10.38
CA GLN A 221 -30.13 -5.24 9.15
C GLN A 221 -28.65 -4.80 9.22
N ARG A 222 -28.31 -3.75 9.99
CA ARG A 222 -26.92 -3.32 10.22
C ARG A 222 -26.07 -4.37 10.95
N ASN A 223 -26.65 -5.15 11.85
CA ASN A 223 -25.91 -6.19 12.58
C ASN A 223 -25.62 -7.43 11.71
N HIS A 224 -26.37 -7.62 10.62
CA HIS A 224 -26.22 -8.75 9.70
C HIS A 224 -25.57 -8.38 8.35
N THR A 225 -25.30 -7.10 8.09
CA THR A 225 -24.65 -6.64 6.86
C THR A 225 -23.16 -6.50 7.06
N PHE A 226 -22.37 -7.02 6.12
CA PHE A 226 -20.93 -6.81 6.11
C PHE A 226 -20.63 -5.32 5.94
N PRO A 227 -19.64 -4.78 6.66
CA PRO A 227 -19.34 -3.37 6.60
C PRO A 227 -18.77 -3.03 5.21
N ARG A 228 -19.25 -1.93 4.62
CA ARG A 228 -18.72 -1.37 3.37
C ARG A 228 -17.46 -0.59 3.73
N LEU A 229 -16.30 -1.12 3.34
CA LEU A 229 -15.01 -0.51 3.67
C LEU A 229 -14.27 -0.08 2.41
N ASN A 230 -13.53 1.01 2.54
CA ASN A 230 -12.44 1.33 1.64
C ASN A 230 -11.19 0.59 2.12
N ARG A 231 -10.66 -0.28 1.28
CA ARG A 231 -9.50 -1.15 1.60
C ARG A 231 -8.32 -0.90 0.69
N ASN A 232 -8.38 0.15 -0.14
CA ASN A 232 -7.26 0.55 -0.97
C ASN A 232 -5.99 0.82 -0.14
N LYS A 233 -4.84 0.44 -0.70
CA LYS A 233 -3.51 0.65 -0.11
C LYS A 233 -2.58 1.15 -1.19
N TYR A 234 -2.57 2.46 -1.40
CA TYR A 234 -1.73 3.06 -2.42
C TYR A 234 -1.27 4.45 -2.03
N MET A 235 -0.21 4.88 -2.71
CA MET A 235 0.36 6.20 -2.60
C MET A 235 0.68 6.71 -4.01
N VAL A 236 0.45 7.99 -4.25
CA VAL A 236 0.78 8.66 -5.52
C VAL A 236 1.47 9.99 -5.27
N THR A 237 2.50 10.27 -6.05
CA THR A 237 3.33 11.47 -5.99
C THR A 237 3.38 12.15 -7.36
N ASP A 238 4.14 13.23 -7.49
CA ASP A 238 4.31 13.94 -8.76
C ASP A 238 5.08 13.16 -9.85
N GLY A 239 5.75 12.05 -9.52
CA GLY A 239 6.50 11.25 -10.48
C GLY A 239 6.36 9.73 -10.34
N ALA A 240 5.68 9.25 -9.29
CA ALA A 240 5.61 7.83 -8.98
C ALA A 240 4.33 7.43 -8.24
N ALA A 241 4.01 6.15 -8.28
CA ALA A 241 2.95 5.54 -7.50
C ALA A 241 3.43 4.22 -6.89
N TYR A 242 2.94 3.94 -5.69
CA TYR A 242 3.06 2.67 -5.02
C TYR A 242 1.67 2.07 -4.84
N ILE A 243 1.48 0.82 -5.24
CA ILE A 243 0.28 0.02 -5.00
C ILE A 243 0.71 -1.21 -4.21
N GLY A 244 0.11 -1.43 -3.04
CA GLY A 244 0.51 -2.53 -2.15
C GLY A 244 -0.66 -3.31 -1.57
N ASN A 245 -0.31 -4.26 -0.70
CA ASN A 245 -1.27 -5.10 0.02
C ASN A 245 -1.43 -4.75 1.50
N PHE A 246 -0.61 -3.83 2.01
CA PHE A 246 -0.50 -3.54 3.44
C PHE A 246 -1.07 -2.19 3.82
N ASP A 247 -1.73 -2.18 4.96
CA ASP A 247 -2.06 -0.94 5.65
C ASP A 247 -0.79 -0.38 6.31
N TRP A 248 -0.81 0.90 6.67
CA TRP A 248 0.39 1.57 7.19
C TRP A 248 0.50 1.31 8.70
N VAL A 249 0.70 0.03 9.02
CA VAL A 249 0.77 -0.54 10.37
C VAL A 249 2.04 -1.39 10.49
N GLY A 250 2.75 -1.31 11.62
CA GLY A 250 4.08 -1.91 11.75
C GLY A 250 4.12 -3.44 11.57
N ASN A 251 3.08 -4.16 12.00
CA ASN A 251 2.99 -5.62 11.79
C ASN A 251 2.93 -6.01 10.32
N ASP A 252 2.29 -5.20 9.49
CA ASP A 252 2.07 -5.55 8.09
C ASP A 252 3.41 -5.67 7.35
N PHE A 253 4.32 -4.72 7.57
CA PHE A 253 5.65 -4.75 6.96
C PHE A 253 6.63 -5.70 7.66
N THR A 254 6.52 -5.87 8.98
CA THR A 254 7.52 -6.63 9.77
C THR A 254 7.20 -8.12 9.87
N GLN A 255 5.94 -8.51 9.79
CA GLN A 255 5.48 -9.88 10.01
C GLN A 255 4.72 -10.46 8.82
N ASN A 256 3.89 -9.66 8.14
CA ASN A 256 3.03 -10.20 7.09
C ASN A 256 3.78 -10.37 5.76
N ALA A 257 3.35 -11.35 4.99
CA ALA A 257 3.82 -11.60 3.64
C ALA A 257 2.92 -10.89 2.63
N GLY A 258 3.50 -10.00 1.84
CA GLY A 258 2.79 -9.13 0.92
C GLY A 258 3.69 -8.67 -0.20
N THR A 259 3.08 -8.05 -1.21
CA THR A 259 3.77 -7.62 -2.43
C THR A 259 3.35 -6.21 -2.77
N GLY A 260 4.33 -5.38 -3.12
CA GLY A 260 4.12 -4.03 -3.62
C GLY A 260 4.51 -3.91 -5.08
N LEU A 261 3.99 -2.89 -5.74
CA LEU A 261 4.38 -2.45 -7.06
C LEU A 261 4.67 -0.96 -7.03
N VAL A 262 5.85 -0.58 -7.51
CA VAL A 262 6.19 0.82 -7.79
C VAL A 262 6.15 1.04 -9.30
N ILE A 263 5.55 2.16 -9.71
CA ILE A 263 5.55 2.65 -11.09
C ILE A 263 6.09 4.09 -11.06
N ASN A 264 7.13 4.37 -11.83
CA ASN A 264 7.65 5.72 -12.08
C ASN A 264 7.30 6.15 -13.52
N GLN A 265 6.92 7.41 -13.71
CA GLN A 265 6.67 7.98 -15.04
C GLN A 265 7.32 9.37 -15.16
N ALA A 266 8.08 9.59 -16.23
CA ALA A 266 8.79 10.84 -16.45
C ALA A 266 7.88 11.95 -17.03
N ASP A 267 6.84 11.57 -17.77
CA ASP A 267 5.91 12.51 -18.41
C ASP A 267 4.48 12.33 -17.86
N VAL A 268 4.21 12.99 -16.74
CA VAL A 268 2.92 12.95 -16.04
C VAL A 268 1.89 13.92 -16.65
N ARG A 269 2.27 14.66 -17.71
CA ARG A 269 1.35 15.61 -18.37
C ARG A 269 0.36 14.92 -19.30
N ASN A 270 0.65 13.69 -19.72
CA ASN A 270 -0.27 12.92 -20.53
C ASN A 270 -1.48 12.48 -19.70
N ASN A 271 -2.69 12.72 -20.20
CA ASN A 271 -3.92 12.31 -19.53
C ASN A 271 -4.04 10.79 -19.36
N THR A 272 -3.31 10.01 -20.18
CA THR A 272 -3.30 8.55 -20.10
C THR A 272 -2.32 7.99 -19.06
N SER A 273 -1.50 8.85 -18.44
CA SER A 273 -0.55 8.48 -17.38
C SER A 273 -1.25 7.77 -16.22
N ILE A 274 -0.68 6.66 -15.74
CA ILE A 274 -1.17 5.94 -14.56
C ILE A 274 -1.05 6.81 -13.31
N ILE A 275 0.03 7.60 -13.20
CA ILE A 275 0.21 8.54 -12.08
C ILE A 275 -0.95 9.54 -12.03
N LYS A 276 -1.33 10.10 -13.19
CA LYS A 276 -2.50 10.97 -13.27
C LYS A 276 -3.79 10.24 -12.93
N GLN A 277 -4.05 9.07 -13.50
CA GLN A 277 -5.27 8.29 -13.20
C GLN A 277 -5.41 7.97 -11.71
N LEU A 278 -4.32 7.56 -11.03
CA LEU A 278 -4.32 7.29 -9.60
C LEU A 278 -4.52 8.57 -8.78
N LYS A 279 -3.94 9.68 -9.20
CA LYS A 279 -4.20 10.99 -8.58
C LYS A 279 -5.67 11.39 -8.74
N ASP A 280 -6.25 11.22 -9.93
CA ASP A 280 -7.65 11.56 -10.19
C ASP A 280 -8.60 10.70 -9.33
N VAL A 281 -8.28 9.41 -9.14
CA VAL A 281 -8.99 8.54 -8.19
C VAL A 281 -8.86 9.04 -6.76
N PHE A 282 -7.65 9.41 -6.32
CA PHE A 282 -7.42 9.97 -5.00
C PHE A 282 -8.23 11.25 -4.79
N GLU A 283 -8.18 12.18 -5.73
CA GLU A 283 -8.86 13.48 -5.63
C GLU A 283 -10.38 13.32 -5.68
N ARG A 284 -10.91 12.42 -6.53
CA ARG A 284 -12.34 12.06 -6.51
C ARG A 284 -12.77 11.61 -5.12
N ASP A 285 -12.03 10.69 -4.50
CA ASP A 285 -12.35 10.17 -3.18
C ASP A 285 -12.16 11.27 -2.10
N TRP A 286 -11.11 12.08 -2.20
CA TRP A 286 -10.78 13.18 -1.29
C TRP A 286 -11.83 14.29 -1.24
N TYR A 287 -12.41 14.63 -2.39
CA TYR A 287 -13.46 15.67 -2.51
C TYR A 287 -14.88 15.10 -2.41
N SER A 288 -15.03 13.79 -2.23
CA SER A 288 -16.32 13.14 -2.04
C SER A 288 -16.98 13.47 -0.69
N PRO A 289 -18.31 13.31 -0.54
CA PRO A 289 -19.01 13.49 0.74
C PRO A 289 -18.65 12.44 1.81
N TYR A 290 -17.94 11.37 1.42
CA TYR A 290 -17.45 10.32 2.31
C TYR A 290 -16.15 10.71 3.01
N ALA A 291 -15.38 11.67 2.46
CA ALA A 291 -14.09 12.10 2.99
C ALA A 291 -14.24 13.35 3.90
N ARG A 292 -14.06 13.16 5.21
CA ARG A 292 -14.33 14.17 6.23
C ARG A 292 -13.09 14.50 7.04
N THR A 293 -12.95 15.77 7.39
CA THR A 293 -12.02 16.15 8.46
C THR A 293 -12.72 15.87 9.78
N LEU A 294 -12.14 15.00 10.61
CA LEU A 294 -12.55 14.88 11.99
C LEU A 294 -11.87 15.98 12.80
N HIS A 295 -12.65 16.70 13.61
CA HIS A 295 -12.10 17.54 14.67
C HIS A 295 -11.61 16.58 15.76
N LEU A 296 -10.30 16.39 15.82
CA LEU A 296 -9.59 15.56 16.78
C LEU A 296 -8.98 16.43 17.86
#